data_AF-A0A7S2R726-F1
#
_entry.id   AF-A0A7S2R726-F1
#
_cell.length_a   1.000
_cell.length_b   1.000
_cell.length_c   1.000
_cell.angle_alpha   90.00
_cell.angle_beta   90.00
_cell.angle_gamma   90.00
#
_symmetry.space_group_name_H-M   'P 1'
#
loop_
_entity.id
_entity.type
_entity.pdbx_description
1 polymer ?
#
loop_
_entity_poly.entity_id
_entity_poly.type
_entity_poly.pdbx_seq_one_letter_code
_entity_poly.pdbx_strand_id
1 'polypeptide(L)'
;FLKKAEVDGYFSKMGLSSTGSSVSGKASVNVLQGTRRRRGRGRGRSNSTSRPIPSEPIKSVAPIGATLERNLSNVHPILEAFGNAMTTKNNNSSRFGKFVQLEYDRDGVMLSGQTRHFLLEKTRVTKHGNGQRTFHIFYQLMSRLSCGEADDEEFQLGPMAEEYRYLVPTLSEPGEVIIHKESVHDDISDTVNAFEAIGVLGAERKQLWQTLLAILEIGNIEFADTQETGGISGCKLDCEDGTVKRVSSFLGVEPKQLEQSLCFRTVAAGAGKRTSLVLLPLNKTQALESRDGLAKSLYTALFDFVLFTVNRQTNPKHDKPAASIGILDIFGFEVVEHNSFEQLCINYSNEVLQQRFDHHLLSMEQDLYEDEGLLDKALQASLRESFNTNEGIIALFDSRGTGILHLLDEASALGNTDAAFLATVVTKHERSTYIQRQRVGGASTFVVKHHCSQVEYDVA
;
A
#
# COMPACT_ATOMS: atom_id res chain seq x y z
N PHE A 1 23.34 -2.42 8.57
CA PHE A 1 22.00 -2.49 9.23
C PHE A 1 22.10 -3.48 10.38
N LEU A 2 21.74 -3.08 11.60
CA LEU A 2 21.94 -3.88 12.82
C LEU A 2 20.97 -5.08 12.87
N LYS A 3 21.39 -6.23 13.41
CA LYS A 3 20.50 -7.39 13.66
C LYS A 3 19.39 -6.97 14.61
N LYS A 4 18.18 -7.56 14.52
CA LYS A 4 17.04 -7.22 15.39
C LYS A 4 17.40 -7.22 16.89
N ALA A 5 18.26 -8.14 17.35
CA ALA A 5 18.74 -8.17 18.74
C ALA A 5 19.72 -7.03 19.09
N GLU A 6 20.52 -6.56 18.13
CA GLU A 6 21.44 -5.43 18.28
C GLU A 6 20.68 -4.10 18.19
N VAL A 7 19.73 -4.02 17.26
CA VAL A 7 18.66 -3.01 17.17
C VAL A 7 17.94 -2.92 18.50
N ASP A 8 17.41 -4.01 19.05
CA ASP A 8 16.72 -4.05 20.34
C ASP A 8 17.67 -3.69 21.51
N GLY A 9 18.95 -4.02 21.43
CA GLY A 9 19.98 -3.58 22.39
C GLY A 9 20.27 -2.07 22.34
N TYR A 10 20.35 -1.50 21.13
CA TYR A 10 20.50 -0.05 20.91
C TYR A 10 19.22 0.70 21.27
N PHE A 11 18.05 0.15 20.94
CA PHE A 11 16.74 0.70 21.25
C PHE A 11 16.42 0.59 22.75
N SER A 12 16.82 -0.49 23.44
CA SER A 12 16.69 -0.64 24.90
C SER A 12 17.60 0.34 25.65
N LYS A 13 18.85 0.56 25.18
CA LYS A 13 19.72 1.66 25.66
C LYS A 13 19.16 3.06 25.32
N MET A 14 18.23 3.16 24.37
CA MET A 14 17.50 4.37 23.97
C MET A 14 16.07 4.45 24.56
N GLY A 15 15.65 3.48 25.39
CA GLY A 15 14.33 3.47 26.04
C GLY A 15 13.14 3.11 25.15
N LEU A 16 13.36 2.39 24.05
CA LEU A 16 12.35 1.92 23.10
C LEU A 16 12.40 0.39 23.07
N SER A 17 11.29 -0.30 23.33
CA SER A 17 11.19 -1.76 23.20
C SER A 17 10.14 -2.13 22.15
N SER A 18 10.41 -3.18 21.37
CA SER A 18 9.36 -3.90 20.64
C SER A 18 9.76 -5.36 20.43
N THR A 19 9.05 -6.28 21.09
CA THR A 19 9.11 -7.73 20.83
C THR A 19 8.24 -8.09 19.62
N GLY A 20 8.68 -9.09 18.85
CA GLY A 20 8.13 -9.44 17.54
C GLY A 20 6.91 -10.37 17.48
N SER A 21 6.70 -10.81 16.23
CA SER A 21 5.61 -11.59 15.64
C SER A 21 4.37 -10.75 15.34
N SER A 22 4.17 -10.44 14.05
CA SER A 22 3.01 -9.72 13.48
C SER A 22 2.67 -8.37 14.12
N VAL A 23 3.60 -7.39 14.09
CA VAL A 23 3.27 -5.97 14.35
C VAL A 23 4.26 -5.06 13.59
N SER A 24 3.99 -4.77 12.31
CA SER A 24 4.87 -3.90 11.50
C SER A 24 4.67 -2.40 11.81
N GLY A 25 3.52 -1.98 12.36
CA GLY A 25 3.23 -0.56 12.59
C GLY A 25 3.98 0.11 13.76
N LYS A 26 4.39 -0.64 14.80
CA LYS A 26 4.88 -0.03 16.05
C LYS A 26 6.35 0.44 16.03
N ALA A 27 7.18 -0.09 15.12
CA ALA A 27 8.61 0.26 15.07
C ALA A 27 8.84 1.72 14.62
N SER A 28 8.11 2.17 13.59
CA SER A 28 8.22 3.52 13.02
C SER A 28 7.80 4.62 14.01
N VAL A 29 6.75 4.37 14.79
CA VAL A 29 6.23 5.29 15.80
C VAL A 29 7.23 5.46 16.96
N ASN A 30 7.87 4.36 17.38
CA ASN A 30 8.86 4.38 18.45
C ASN A 30 10.11 5.20 18.09
N VAL A 31 10.59 5.15 16.84
CA VAL A 31 11.71 5.98 16.37
C VAL A 31 11.36 7.47 16.42
N LEU A 32 10.16 7.85 15.96
CA LEU A 32 9.67 9.24 15.96
C LEU A 32 9.38 9.77 17.39
N GLN A 33 8.98 8.91 18.33
CA GLN A 33 8.74 9.28 19.73
C GLN A 33 10.04 9.28 20.57
N GLY A 34 11.03 8.47 20.22
CA GLY A 34 12.33 8.42 20.91
C GLY A 34 13.19 9.66 20.70
N THR A 35 13.17 10.25 19.50
CA THR A 35 13.82 11.54 19.20
C THR A 35 13.24 12.67 20.08
N ARG A 36 11.93 12.65 20.33
CA ARG A 36 11.23 13.61 21.21
C ARG A 36 11.68 13.55 22.68
N ARG A 37 11.93 12.36 23.24
CA ARG A 37 12.31 12.18 24.66
C ARG A 37 13.75 12.61 24.99
N ARG A 38 14.69 12.53 24.04
CA ARG A 38 16.10 12.90 24.29
C ARG A 38 16.34 14.42 24.39
N ARG A 39 15.42 15.26 23.89
CA ARG A 39 15.54 16.74 23.96
C ARG A 39 15.04 17.36 25.29
N GLY A 40 14.44 16.57 26.19
CA GLY A 40 13.88 17.07 27.46
C GLY A 40 14.84 17.14 28.66
N ARG A 41 16.09 16.67 28.54
CA ARG A 41 17.07 16.65 29.65
C ARG A 41 18.26 17.56 29.34
N GLY A 42 18.10 18.85 29.64
CA GLY A 42 19.20 19.80 29.48
C GLY A 42 18.82 21.22 29.86
N ARG A 43 18.47 21.46 31.14
CA ARG A 43 18.58 22.79 31.77
C ARG A 43 18.54 22.62 33.29
N GLY A 44 19.72 22.70 33.91
CA GLY A 44 19.87 22.78 35.36
C GLY A 44 19.22 24.05 35.89
N ARG A 45 18.37 23.91 36.91
CA ARG A 45 17.80 25.02 37.67
C ARG A 45 18.83 25.50 38.68
N SER A 46 19.33 26.73 38.51
CA SER A 46 19.86 27.52 39.62
C SER A 46 18.72 28.33 40.22
N ASN A 47 18.54 28.21 41.54
CA ASN A 47 17.55 28.98 42.29
C ASN A 47 18.04 30.41 42.50
N SER A 48 17.29 31.40 42.02
CA SER A 48 17.30 32.73 42.62
C SER A 48 15.89 33.32 42.60
N THR A 49 15.48 33.81 43.75
CA THR A 49 14.17 34.32 44.10
C THR A 49 14.01 35.78 43.66
N SER A 50 13.07 36.07 42.77
CA SER A 50 12.46 37.41 42.66
C SER A 50 11.03 37.32 42.11
N ARG A 51 10.15 38.19 42.64
CA ARG A 51 8.68 38.17 42.50
C ARG A 51 8.20 38.40 41.05
N PRO A 52 7.03 37.87 40.64
CA PRO A 52 6.52 38.03 39.29
C PRO A 52 5.78 39.36 39.09
N ILE A 53 6.04 40.00 37.95
CA ILE A 53 5.20 41.04 37.32
C ILE A 53 4.33 40.32 36.28
N PRO A 54 3.01 40.58 36.15
CA PRO A 54 2.17 39.91 35.18
C PRO A 54 2.39 40.50 33.79
N SER A 55 3.04 39.76 32.90
CA SER A 55 3.05 40.02 31.45
C SER A 55 2.20 38.98 30.74
N GLU A 56 1.27 39.45 29.90
CA GLU A 56 0.40 38.64 29.05
C GLU A 56 1.16 37.55 28.26
N PRO A 57 0.51 36.41 27.95
CA PRO A 57 1.18 35.29 27.30
C PRO A 57 1.48 35.61 25.82
N ILE A 58 2.74 35.95 25.55
CA ILE A 58 3.31 35.89 24.20
C ILE A 58 3.26 34.42 23.76
N LYS A 59 2.40 34.10 22.78
CA LYS A 59 2.38 32.78 22.12
C LYS A 59 3.77 32.50 21.55
N SER A 60 4.58 31.69 22.23
CA SER A 60 5.87 31.26 21.72
C SER A 60 5.66 30.43 20.47
N VAL A 61 6.08 30.96 19.32
CA VAL A 61 6.13 30.19 18.07
C VAL A 61 7.07 29.01 18.29
N ALA A 62 6.54 27.78 18.18
CA ALA A 62 7.37 26.59 18.32
C ALA A 62 8.47 26.59 17.24
N PRO A 63 9.71 26.19 17.56
CA PRO A 63 10.77 26.11 16.57
C PRO A 63 10.33 25.19 15.42
N ILE A 64 10.71 25.55 14.18
CA ILE A 64 10.26 24.89 12.94
C ILE A 64 10.37 23.36 13.01
N GLY A 65 11.47 22.85 13.57
CA GLY A 65 11.67 21.41 13.76
C GLY A 65 10.63 20.74 14.66
N ALA A 66 10.17 21.40 15.73
CA ALA A 66 9.14 20.85 16.63
C ALA A 66 7.76 20.80 15.97
N THR A 67 7.45 21.77 15.11
CA THR A 67 6.22 21.75 14.28
C THR A 67 6.27 20.61 13.27
N LEU A 68 7.43 20.40 12.63
CA LEU A 68 7.60 19.34 11.64
C LEU A 68 7.51 17.94 12.26
N GLU A 69 8.14 17.73 13.42
CA GLU A 69 8.03 16.48 14.20
C GLU A 69 6.56 16.19 14.59
N ARG A 70 5.80 17.23 14.94
CA ARG A 70 4.37 17.11 15.24
C ARG A 70 3.57 16.74 14.00
N ASN A 71 3.82 17.39 12.87
CA ASN A 71 3.15 17.10 11.61
C ASN A 71 3.39 15.65 11.19
N LEU A 72 4.63 15.16 11.24
CA LEU A 72 4.96 13.77 10.94
C LEU A 72 4.26 12.77 11.88
N SER A 73 4.05 13.13 13.14
CA SER A 73 3.30 12.29 14.08
C SER A 73 1.81 12.21 13.71
N ASN A 74 1.23 13.32 13.26
CA ASN A 74 -0.18 13.39 12.84
C ASN A 74 -0.43 12.72 11.48
N VAL A 75 0.59 12.48 10.67
CA VAL A 75 0.45 11.78 9.39
C VAL A 75 0.10 10.30 9.57
N HIS A 76 0.52 9.69 10.68
CA HIS A 76 0.39 8.25 10.86
C HIS A 76 -1.06 7.76 10.85
N PRO A 77 -2.03 8.35 11.60
CA PRO A 77 -3.43 7.98 11.51
C PRO A 77 -4.01 8.04 10.09
N ILE A 78 -3.62 9.04 9.30
CA ILE A 78 -4.06 9.17 7.90
C ILE A 78 -3.55 7.99 7.08
N LEU A 79 -2.26 7.68 7.17
CA LEU A 79 -1.68 6.56 6.42
C LEU A 79 -2.21 5.20 6.89
N GLU A 80 -2.55 5.05 8.17
CA GLU A 80 -3.20 3.84 8.66
C GLU A 80 -4.62 3.71 8.13
N ALA A 81 -5.41 4.79 8.14
CA ALA A 81 -6.77 4.75 7.62
C ALA A 81 -6.83 4.35 6.14
N PHE A 82 -5.99 4.96 5.31
CA PHE A 82 -5.96 4.74 3.85
C PHE A 82 -5.10 3.54 3.41
N GLY A 83 -4.14 3.14 4.24
CA GLY A 83 -3.13 2.17 3.85
C GLY A 83 -3.24 0.83 4.56
N ASN A 84 -4.00 0.74 5.64
CA ASN A 84 -4.11 -0.49 6.41
C ASN A 84 -5.50 -1.12 6.28
N ALA A 85 -5.53 -2.43 6.48
CA ALA A 85 -6.75 -3.23 6.47
C ALA A 85 -6.67 -4.38 7.46
N MET A 86 -7.83 -4.92 7.82
CA MET A 86 -7.94 -6.12 8.63
C MET A 86 -7.73 -7.38 7.77
N THR A 87 -6.86 -8.26 8.25
CA THR A 87 -6.59 -9.60 7.74
C THR A 87 -6.97 -10.64 8.80
N THR A 88 -6.94 -11.93 8.44
CA THR A 88 -7.22 -13.03 9.38
C THR A 88 -6.22 -13.11 10.55
N LYS A 89 -5.02 -12.56 10.38
CA LYS A 89 -3.92 -12.63 11.38
C LYS A 89 -3.68 -11.30 12.10
N ASN A 90 -4.04 -10.17 11.49
CA ASN A 90 -3.77 -8.84 12.01
C ASN A 90 -4.92 -7.89 11.68
N ASN A 91 -5.49 -7.24 12.69
CA ASN A 91 -6.61 -6.32 12.57
C ASN A 91 -6.25 -4.94 11.99
N ASN A 92 -4.96 -4.58 11.98
CA ASN A 92 -4.44 -3.33 11.43
C ASN A 92 -3.12 -3.61 10.69
N SER A 93 -3.22 -4.24 9.53
CA SER A 93 -2.06 -4.62 8.73
C SER A 93 -1.79 -3.56 7.67
N SER A 94 -0.56 -3.03 7.63
CA SER A 94 -0.10 -2.20 6.52
C SER A 94 -0.25 -2.96 5.21
N ARG A 95 -1.00 -2.38 4.26
CA ARG A 95 -1.22 -2.92 2.91
C ARG A 95 -0.53 -2.12 1.81
N PHE A 96 0.56 -1.44 2.19
CA PHE A 96 1.50 -0.76 1.30
C PHE A 96 2.89 -0.74 1.94
N GLY A 97 3.93 -0.64 1.11
CA GLY A 97 5.30 -0.36 1.56
C GLY A 97 5.52 1.14 1.70
N LYS A 98 6.24 1.56 2.73
CA LYS A 98 6.49 2.97 3.09
C LYS A 98 7.98 3.21 3.28
N PHE A 99 8.51 4.24 2.65
CA PHE A 99 9.86 4.75 2.89
C PHE A 99 9.78 6.20 3.36
N VAL A 100 10.23 6.46 4.58
CA VAL A 100 10.29 7.81 5.16
C VAL A 100 11.74 8.28 5.17
N GLN A 101 12.04 9.35 4.46
CA GLN A 101 13.33 10.02 4.47
C GLN A 101 13.23 11.27 5.34
N LEU A 102 14.02 11.32 6.41
CA LEU A 102 14.13 12.46 7.31
C LEU A 102 15.45 13.19 7.04
N GLU A 103 15.41 14.51 6.96
CA GLU A 103 16.60 15.33 6.67
C GLU A 103 16.88 16.30 7.81
N TYR A 104 18.16 16.51 8.10
CA TYR A 104 18.62 17.27 9.27
C TYR A 104 19.69 18.29 8.88
N ASP A 105 19.72 19.41 9.61
CA ASP A 105 20.82 20.37 9.55
C ASP A 105 22.04 19.93 10.37
N ARG A 106 23.07 20.78 10.41
CA ARG A 106 24.32 20.52 11.13
C ARG A 106 24.14 20.50 12.65
N ASP A 107 23.10 21.16 13.15
CA ASP A 107 22.75 21.22 14.57
C ASP A 107 21.79 20.08 14.96
N GLY A 108 21.44 19.21 14.01
CA GLY A 108 20.53 18.08 14.20
C GLY A 108 19.05 18.47 14.26
N VAL A 109 18.66 19.67 13.82
CA VAL A 109 17.26 20.07 13.68
C VAL A 109 16.69 19.45 12.41
N MET A 110 15.48 18.91 12.53
CA MET A 110 14.77 18.32 11.39
C MET A 110 14.34 19.41 10.41
N LEU A 111 14.74 19.24 9.15
CA LEU A 111 14.45 20.15 8.05
C LEU A 111 13.25 19.67 7.22
N SER A 112 13.17 18.36 6.98
CA SER A 112 12.11 17.75 6.17
C SER A 112 11.85 16.29 6.57
N GLY A 113 10.68 15.80 6.18
CA GLY A 113 10.30 14.39 6.21
C GLY A 113 9.50 14.05 4.96
N GLN A 114 10.12 13.35 4.01
CA GLN A 114 9.46 12.90 2.79
C GLN A 114 9.03 11.43 2.94
N THR A 115 7.75 11.16 2.68
CA THR A 115 7.19 9.80 2.64
C THR A 115 6.96 9.38 1.20
N ARG A 116 7.49 8.22 0.81
CA ARG A 116 7.21 7.54 -0.46
C ARG A 116 6.50 6.23 -0.16
N HIS A 117 5.61 5.83 -1.06
CA HIS A 117 4.93 4.54 -0.96
C HIS A 117 5.26 3.66 -2.16
N PHE A 118 5.10 2.35 -1.97
CA PHE A 118 5.29 1.33 -3.00
C PHE A 118 4.28 0.20 -2.75
N LEU A 119 3.91 -0.53 -3.81
CA LEU A 119 3.13 -1.77 -3.72
C LEU A 119 1.84 -1.64 -2.88
N LEU A 120 1.00 -0.64 -3.18
CA LEU A 120 -0.36 -0.61 -2.62
C LEU A 120 -1.15 -1.81 -3.14
N GLU A 121 -1.72 -2.62 -2.25
CA GLU A 121 -2.55 -3.79 -2.58
C GLU A 121 -3.94 -3.35 -3.10
N LYS A 122 -3.96 -2.67 -4.24
CA LYS A 122 -5.15 -2.03 -4.82
C LYS A 122 -6.30 -3.01 -5.09
N THR A 123 -6.02 -4.29 -5.32
CA THR A 123 -7.06 -5.32 -5.52
C THR A 123 -7.97 -5.49 -4.31
N ARG A 124 -7.46 -5.20 -3.10
CA ARG A 124 -8.23 -5.21 -1.86
C ARG A 124 -9.41 -4.23 -1.84
N VAL A 125 -9.36 -3.17 -2.66
CA VAL A 125 -10.49 -2.24 -2.84
C VAL A 125 -11.72 -2.98 -3.35
N THR A 126 -11.55 -3.89 -4.31
CA THR A 126 -12.67 -4.52 -5.01
C THR A 126 -12.92 -5.96 -4.57
N LYS A 127 -11.89 -6.65 -4.06
CA LYS A 127 -11.93 -8.08 -3.72
C LYS A 127 -11.12 -8.35 -2.46
N HIS A 128 -11.70 -9.07 -1.51
CA HIS A 128 -11.01 -9.53 -0.31
C HIS A 128 -11.63 -10.84 0.20
N GLY A 129 -10.84 -11.62 0.96
CA GLY A 129 -11.23 -12.93 1.47
C GLY A 129 -12.18 -12.88 2.67
N ASN A 130 -12.83 -14.00 2.96
CA ASN A 130 -13.71 -14.14 4.13
C ASN A 130 -12.95 -13.82 5.43
N GLY A 131 -13.62 -13.14 6.37
CA GLY A 131 -12.99 -12.68 7.62
C GLY A 131 -11.91 -11.61 7.45
N GLN A 132 -11.79 -11.01 6.26
CA GLN A 132 -10.95 -9.84 6.00
C GLN A 132 -11.82 -8.63 5.69
N ARG A 133 -11.21 -7.44 5.70
CA ARG A 133 -11.85 -6.19 5.28
C ARG A 133 -11.04 -5.52 4.17
N THR A 134 -11.68 -4.57 3.50
CA THR A 134 -10.96 -3.56 2.72
C THR A 134 -10.28 -2.52 3.64
N PHE A 135 -9.76 -1.43 3.07
CA PHE A 135 -9.07 -0.37 3.83
C PHE A 135 -9.97 0.28 4.88
N HIS A 136 -9.40 0.62 6.04
CA HIS A 136 -10.15 1.17 7.18
C HIS A 136 -10.94 2.43 6.84
N ILE A 137 -10.41 3.28 5.95
CA ILE A 137 -11.05 4.54 5.59
C ILE A 137 -12.47 4.38 5.05
N PHE A 138 -12.78 3.28 4.37
CA PHE A 138 -14.14 3.04 3.89
C PHE A 138 -15.11 2.78 5.05
N TYR A 139 -14.70 2.02 6.07
CA TYR A 139 -15.52 1.77 7.25
C TYR A 139 -15.64 3.00 8.15
N GLN A 140 -14.56 3.78 8.28
CA GLN A 140 -14.59 5.08 8.96
C GLN A 140 -15.56 6.05 8.29
N LEU A 141 -15.59 6.06 6.95
CA LEU A 141 -16.54 6.86 6.19
C LEU A 141 -17.98 6.41 6.41
N MET A 142 -18.23 5.09 6.43
CA MET A 142 -19.56 4.55 6.74
C MET A 142 -20.01 4.94 8.16
N SER A 143 -19.13 4.80 9.15
CA SER A 143 -19.43 5.23 10.53
C SER A 143 -19.79 6.70 10.61
N ARG A 144 -19.05 7.57 9.90
CA ARG A 144 -19.35 9.01 9.83
C ARG A 144 -20.76 9.28 9.31
N LEU A 145 -21.18 8.57 8.26
CA LEU A 145 -22.49 8.73 7.65
C LEU A 145 -23.61 8.21 8.56
N SER A 146 -23.39 7.08 9.25
CA SER A 146 -24.39 6.54 10.18
C SER A 146 -24.61 7.40 11.43
N CYS A 147 -23.62 8.21 11.83
CA CYS A 147 -23.70 9.07 13.01
C CYS A 147 -24.35 10.45 12.73
N GLY A 148 -24.73 10.76 11.48
CA GLY A 148 -25.34 12.05 11.12
C GLY A 148 -24.44 13.27 11.31
N GLU A 149 -23.11 13.07 11.35
CA GLU A 149 -22.11 14.14 11.42
C GLU A 149 -21.70 14.68 10.03
N ALA A 150 -22.22 14.07 8.97
CA ALA A 150 -22.23 14.66 7.64
C ALA A 150 -23.50 15.53 7.52
N ASP A 151 -23.45 16.59 6.72
CA ASP A 151 -24.69 17.17 6.20
C ASP A 151 -25.35 16.06 5.34
N ASP A 152 -26.17 15.20 5.96
CA ASP A 152 -26.74 13.97 5.38
C ASP A 152 -27.52 14.26 4.08
N GLU A 153 -28.04 15.49 3.94
CA GLU A 153 -28.72 15.96 2.74
C GLU A 153 -27.80 16.09 1.51
N GLU A 154 -26.49 16.28 1.70
CA GLU A 154 -25.56 16.57 0.62
C GLU A 154 -25.01 15.31 -0.07
N PHE A 155 -24.89 14.19 0.66
CA PHE A 155 -24.34 12.95 0.09
C PHE A 155 -25.43 12.01 -0.45
N GLN A 156 -26.68 12.08 0.04
CA GLN A 156 -27.83 11.30 -0.47
C GLN A 156 -27.54 9.79 -0.67
N LEU A 157 -26.97 9.15 0.36
CA LEU A 157 -26.50 7.75 0.27
C LEU A 157 -27.40 6.74 0.97
N GLY A 158 -27.20 5.47 0.62
CA GLY A 158 -27.71 4.32 1.36
C GLY A 158 -27.06 4.25 2.76
N PRO A 159 -27.82 3.93 3.82
CA PRO A 159 -27.36 4.10 5.19
C PRO A 159 -26.40 3.00 5.70
N MET A 160 -26.23 1.88 4.99
CA MET A 160 -25.63 0.66 5.54
C MET A 160 -24.43 0.12 4.72
N ALA A 161 -23.41 -0.39 5.41
CA ALA A 161 -22.19 -0.93 4.79
C ALA A 161 -22.47 -2.19 3.95
N GLU A 162 -23.49 -2.97 4.33
CA GLU A 162 -23.92 -4.17 3.63
C GLU A 162 -24.54 -3.91 2.25
N GLU A 163 -24.88 -2.65 1.94
CA GLU A 163 -25.42 -2.25 0.63
C GLU A 163 -24.30 -2.01 -0.41
N TYR A 164 -23.04 -1.99 0.02
CA TYR A 164 -21.89 -1.73 -0.85
C TYR A 164 -21.11 -2.99 -1.17
N ARG A 165 -21.11 -3.39 -2.44
CA ARG A 165 -20.44 -4.62 -2.91
C ARG A 165 -18.98 -4.72 -2.47
N TYR A 166 -18.23 -3.63 -2.53
CA TYR A 166 -16.80 -3.61 -2.21
C TYR A 166 -16.48 -3.73 -0.72
N LEU A 167 -17.48 -3.63 0.17
CA LEU A 167 -17.31 -3.87 1.61
C LEU A 167 -17.61 -5.32 2.00
N VAL A 168 -18.22 -6.09 1.09
CA VAL A 168 -18.58 -7.48 1.30
C VAL A 168 -17.46 -8.39 0.75
N PRO A 169 -16.99 -9.40 1.52
CA PRO A 169 -16.00 -10.35 1.05
C PRO A 169 -16.46 -11.13 -0.20
N THR A 170 -15.71 -11.01 -1.29
CA THR A 170 -16.06 -11.61 -2.60
C THR A 170 -15.33 -12.92 -2.90
N LEU A 171 -14.26 -13.24 -2.19
CA LEU A 171 -13.42 -14.44 -2.42
C LEU A 171 -13.81 -15.61 -1.51
N SER A 172 -15.08 -15.71 -1.11
CA SER A 172 -15.56 -16.70 -0.15
C SER A 172 -16.28 -17.84 -0.86
N GLU A 173 -16.03 -19.09 -0.44
CA GLU A 173 -16.85 -20.25 -0.79
C GLU A 173 -18.32 -20.02 -0.38
N PRO A 174 -19.32 -20.64 -1.06
CA PRO A 174 -20.73 -20.50 -0.69
C PRO A 174 -20.98 -20.98 0.76
N GLY A 175 -21.12 -20.03 1.67
CA GLY A 175 -21.20 -20.22 3.12
C GLY A 175 -21.52 -18.92 3.85
N GLU A 176 -21.38 -18.91 5.19
CA GLU A 176 -21.62 -17.70 6.00
C GLU A 176 -20.53 -16.66 5.75
N VAL A 177 -20.93 -15.51 5.19
CA VAL A 177 -20.05 -14.35 5.00
C VAL A 177 -19.87 -13.65 6.33
N ILE A 178 -18.67 -13.68 6.89
CA ILE A 178 -18.36 -13.03 8.16
C ILE A 178 -17.97 -11.59 7.87
N ILE A 179 -18.92 -10.67 8.05
CA ILE A 179 -18.67 -9.24 8.05
C ILE A 179 -18.41 -8.83 9.50
N HIS A 180 -17.16 -8.47 9.81
CA HIS A 180 -16.87 -7.83 11.09
C HIS A 180 -17.64 -6.50 11.13
N LYS A 181 -18.50 -6.29 12.13
CA LYS A 181 -19.37 -5.10 12.20
C LYS A 181 -18.77 -3.92 12.96
N GLU A 182 -17.81 -4.16 13.85
CA GLU A 182 -17.22 -3.11 14.69
C GLU A 182 -15.73 -3.36 14.92
N SER A 183 -14.92 -2.34 14.65
CA SER A 183 -13.49 -2.28 14.95
C SER A 183 -13.17 -0.93 15.61
N VAL A 184 -12.17 -0.91 16.48
CA VAL A 184 -11.64 0.34 17.06
C VAL A 184 -11.11 1.27 15.96
N HIS A 185 -10.72 0.72 14.81
CA HIS A 185 -10.24 1.48 13.66
C HIS A 185 -11.37 2.10 12.81
N ASP A 186 -12.63 1.89 13.16
CA ASP A 186 -13.78 2.43 12.42
C ASP A 186 -14.14 3.86 12.88
N ASP A 187 -13.52 4.39 13.95
CA ASP A 187 -13.68 5.80 14.35
C ASP A 187 -12.90 6.73 13.40
N ILE A 188 -13.61 7.66 12.76
CA ILE A 188 -13.03 8.63 11.83
C ILE A 188 -12.38 9.83 12.53
N SER A 189 -12.67 10.05 13.81
CA SER A 189 -12.30 11.27 14.56
C SER A 189 -10.80 11.52 14.52
N ASP A 190 -9.99 10.49 14.74
CA ASP A 190 -8.54 10.59 14.69
C ASP A 190 -8.02 10.96 13.30
N THR A 191 -8.63 10.40 12.25
CA THR A 191 -8.29 10.71 10.85
C THR A 191 -8.66 12.16 10.51
N VAL A 192 -9.83 12.65 10.93
CA VAL A 192 -10.26 14.03 10.71
C VAL A 192 -9.35 15.01 11.46
N ASN A 193 -9.09 14.74 12.75
CA ASN A 193 -8.20 15.53 13.59
C ASN A 193 -6.78 15.59 13.00
N ALA A 194 -6.31 14.46 12.47
CA ALA A 194 -5.02 14.40 11.80
C ALA A 194 -4.98 15.27 10.53
N PHE A 195 -5.98 15.19 9.67
CA PHE A 195 -6.09 16.04 8.48
C PHE A 195 -6.14 17.52 8.82
N GLU A 196 -6.88 17.90 9.86
CA GLU A 196 -6.92 19.28 10.36
C GLU A 196 -5.57 19.74 10.88
N ALA A 197 -4.87 18.88 11.63
CA ALA A 197 -3.59 19.22 12.21
C ALA A 197 -2.48 19.41 11.15
N ILE A 198 -2.57 18.73 10.01
CA ILE A 198 -1.68 18.96 8.85
C ILE A 198 -2.22 20.03 7.89
N GLY A 199 -3.33 20.70 8.21
CA GLY A 199 -3.84 21.83 7.44
C GLY A 199 -4.58 21.48 6.14
N VAL A 200 -5.19 20.30 6.06
CA VAL A 200 -6.15 19.96 4.99
C VAL A 200 -7.50 20.58 5.33
N LEU A 201 -7.96 21.49 4.48
CA LEU A 201 -9.19 22.26 4.70
C LEU A 201 -10.45 21.41 4.46
N GLY A 202 -11.59 21.86 5.00
CA GLY A 202 -12.87 21.16 4.87
C GLY A 202 -13.28 20.85 3.42
N ALA A 203 -12.98 21.75 2.48
CA ALA A 203 -13.28 21.53 1.06
C ALA A 203 -12.43 20.42 0.42
N GLU A 204 -11.11 20.38 0.69
CA GLU A 204 -10.23 19.29 0.22
C GLU A 204 -10.68 17.95 0.83
N ARG A 205 -11.00 17.92 2.14
CA ARG A 205 -11.51 16.71 2.80
C ARG A 205 -12.82 16.22 2.21
N LYS A 206 -13.74 17.13 1.91
CA LYS A 206 -15.02 16.79 1.27
C LYS A 206 -14.82 16.10 -0.07
N GLN A 207 -13.88 16.56 -0.90
CA GLN A 207 -13.56 15.90 -2.17
C GLN A 207 -12.97 14.49 -1.97
N LEU A 208 -12.16 14.29 -0.93
CA LEU A 208 -11.68 12.94 -0.56
C LEU A 208 -12.85 12.01 -0.23
N TRP A 209 -13.80 12.49 0.58
CA TRP A 209 -15.00 11.74 0.94
C TRP A 209 -15.85 11.41 -0.27
N GLN A 210 -16.14 12.39 -1.14
CA GLN A 210 -16.88 12.17 -2.39
C GLN A 210 -16.20 11.13 -3.29
N THR A 211 -14.87 11.14 -3.37
CA THR A 211 -14.13 10.16 -4.18
C THR A 211 -14.23 8.74 -3.61
N LEU A 212 -14.12 8.58 -2.28
CA LEU A 212 -14.30 7.27 -1.64
C LEU A 212 -15.73 6.74 -1.83
N LEU A 213 -16.73 7.61 -1.74
CA LEU A 213 -18.13 7.25 -2.00
C LEU A 213 -18.36 6.85 -3.44
N ALA A 214 -17.79 7.59 -4.39
CA ALA A 214 -17.82 7.22 -5.79
C ALA A 214 -17.23 5.82 -6.00
N ILE A 215 -16.12 5.49 -5.35
CA ILE A 215 -15.51 4.15 -5.43
C ILE A 215 -16.47 3.07 -4.92
N LEU A 216 -17.16 3.28 -3.79
CA LEU A 216 -18.13 2.33 -3.26
C LEU A 216 -19.34 2.16 -4.17
N GLU A 217 -19.92 3.26 -4.65
CA GLU A 217 -21.07 3.25 -5.57
C GLU A 217 -20.73 2.64 -6.94
N ILE A 218 -19.49 2.80 -7.42
CA ILE A 218 -19.00 2.12 -8.64
C ILE A 218 -19.16 0.61 -8.51
N GLY A 219 -18.88 0.04 -7.33
CA GLY A 219 -19.02 -1.40 -7.10
C GLY A 219 -20.45 -1.93 -7.24
N ASN A 220 -21.44 -1.05 -7.09
CA ASN A 220 -22.86 -1.38 -7.25
C ASN A 220 -23.35 -1.24 -8.70
N ILE A 221 -22.49 -0.82 -9.64
CA ILE A 221 -22.84 -0.78 -11.07
C ILE A 221 -22.86 -2.22 -11.61
N GLU A 222 -24.01 -2.58 -12.18
CA GLU A 222 -24.27 -3.85 -12.84
C GLU A 222 -24.48 -3.68 -14.35
N PHE A 223 -24.26 -4.77 -15.08
CA PHE A 223 -24.33 -4.80 -16.53
C PHE A 223 -25.22 -5.95 -17.01
N ALA A 224 -26.01 -5.68 -18.04
CA ALA A 224 -26.79 -6.67 -18.78
C ALA A 224 -26.19 -6.88 -20.18
N ASP A 225 -26.24 -8.12 -20.66
CA ASP A 225 -25.85 -8.43 -22.03
C ASP A 225 -26.82 -7.77 -23.01
N THR A 226 -26.28 -7.25 -24.10
CA THR A 226 -27.06 -6.75 -25.25
C THR A 226 -27.10 -7.81 -26.34
N GLN A 227 -28.15 -7.80 -27.17
CA GLN A 227 -28.26 -8.77 -28.26
C GLN A 227 -27.09 -8.65 -29.23
N GLU A 228 -26.50 -9.80 -29.59
CA GLU A 228 -25.40 -9.87 -30.54
C GLU A 228 -25.77 -9.19 -31.85
N THR A 229 -25.11 -8.08 -32.16
CA THR A 229 -25.27 -7.39 -33.43
C THR A 229 -24.03 -7.67 -34.27
N GLY A 230 -24.15 -8.53 -35.28
CA GLY A 230 -23.03 -8.88 -36.17
C GLY A 230 -21.92 -9.74 -35.53
N GLY A 231 -22.25 -10.56 -34.53
CA GLY A 231 -21.30 -11.46 -33.85
C GLY A 231 -20.43 -10.80 -32.79
N ILE A 232 -20.72 -9.55 -32.42
CA ILE A 232 -20.07 -8.85 -31.31
C ILE A 232 -21.07 -8.75 -30.16
N SER A 233 -20.76 -9.42 -29.05
CA SER A 233 -21.51 -9.29 -27.79
C SER A 233 -21.09 -8.01 -27.08
N GLY A 234 -22.06 -7.16 -26.76
CA GLY A 234 -21.87 -5.92 -25.99
C GLY A 234 -22.64 -5.96 -24.67
N CYS A 235 -22.37 -5.00 -23.79
CA CYS A 235 -23.13 -4.81 -22.57
C CYS A 235 -23.79 -3.44 -22.51
N LYS A 236 -24.81 -3.32 -21.66
CA LYS A 236 -25.43 -2.06 -21.25
C LYS A 236 -25.50 -2.00 -19.73
N LEU A 237 -25.60 -0.79 -19.19
CA LEU A 237 -25.84 -0.59 -17.77
C LEU A 237 -27.21 -1.19 -17.38
N ASP A 238 -27.21 -1.91 -16.26
CA ASP A 238 -28.40 -2.51 -15.64
C ASP A 238 -28.60 -1.90 -14.25
N CYS A 239 -28.75 -0.57 -14.21
CA CYS A 239 -28.86 0.20 -12.97
C CYS A 239 -29.98 1.23 -13.11
N GLU A 240 -31.20 0.84 -12.75
CA GLU A 240 -32.35 1.76 -12.76
C GLU A 240 -32.33 2.76 -11.58
N ASP A 241 -31.52 2.47 -10.55
CA ASP A 241 -31.51 3.18 -9.26
C ASP A 241 -30.72 4.51 -9.25
N GLY A 242 -30.34 5.03 -10.42
CA GLY A 242 -29.63 6.31 -10.53
C GLY A 242 -28.17 6.30 -10.03
N THR A 243 -27.60 5.13 -9.70
CA THR A 243 -26.21 4.95 -9.24
C THR A 243 -25.20 5.67 -10.13
N VAL A 244 -25.32 5.51 -11.44
CA VAL A 244 -24.41 6.13 -12.42
C VAL A 244 -24.49 7.66 -12.36
N LYS A 245 -25.68 8.24 -12.10
CA LYS A 245 -25.83 9.69 -11.93
C LYS A 245 -25.16 10.18 -10.65
N ARG A 246 -25.29 9.44 -9.54
CA ARG A 246 -24.61 9.75 -8.27
C ARG A 246 -23.09 9.71 -8.43
N VAL A 247 -22.55 8.61 -8.97
CA VAL A 247 -21.11 8.47 -9.25
C VAL A 247 -20.60 9.61 -10.13
N SER A 248 -21.34 9.92 -11.20
CA SER A 248 -20.98 11.01 -12.11
C SER A 248 -20.95 12.38 -11.42
N SER A 249 -21.90 12.62 -10.51
CA SER A 249 -21.96 13.84 -9.70
C SER A 249 -20.76 13.96 -8.76
N PHE A 250 -20.36 12.87 -8.11
CA PHE A 250 -19.19 12.86 -7.20
C PHE A 250 -17.87 13.04 -7.95
N LEU A 251 -17.73 12.43 -9.13
CA LEU A 251 -16.53 12.55 -9.96
C LEU A 251 -16.49 13.84 -10.80
N GLY A 252 -17.61 14.57 -10.89
CA GLY A 252 -17.73 15.76 -11.72
C GLY A 252 -17.66 15.48 -13.23
N VAL A 253 -18.17 14.32 -13.67
CA VAL A 253 -18.16 13.89 -15.07
C VAL A 253 -19.57 13.77 -15.64
N GLU A 254 -19.70 13.75 -16.97
CA GLU A 254 -21.00 13.54 -17.60
C GLU A 254 -21.41 12.05 -17.51
N PRO A 255 -22.65 11.72 -17.10
CA PRO A 255 -23.10 10.32 -16.99
C PRO A 255 -22.95 9.49 -18.26
N LYS A 256 -23.16 10.11 -19.43
CA LYS A 256 -22.98 9.44 -20.73
C LYS A 256 -21.53 9.09 -21.01
N GLN A 257 -20.58 9.94 -20.59
CA GLN A 257 -19.15 9.67 -20.77
C GLN A 257 -18.70 8.55 -19.85
N LEU A 258 -19.21 8.51 -18.61
CA LEU A 258 -18.94 7.42 -17.69
C LEU A 258 -19.47 6.09 -18.23
N GLU A 259 -20.72 6.05 -18.70
CA GLU A 259 -21.32 4.88 -19.35
C GLU A 259 -20.48 4.41 -20.56
N GLN A 260 -20.09 5.34 -21.44
CA GLN A 260 -19.24 5.00 -22.59
C GLN A 260 -17.89 4.41 -22.16
N SER A 261 -17.27 4.96 -21.12
CA SER A 261 -15.97 4.46 -20.63
C SER A 261 -16.06 3.07 -19.99
N LEU A 262 -17.21 2.71 -19.41
CA LEU A 262 -17.44 1.42 -18.77
C LEU A 262 -17.83 0.33 -19.77
N CYS A 263 -18.61 0.68 -20.80
CA CYS A 263 -19.17 -0.29 -21.76
C CYS A 263 -18.39 -0.38 -23.08
N PHE A 264 -17.46 0.54 -23.36
CA PHE A 264 -16.72 0.58 -24.63
C PHE A 264 -15.23 0.77 -24.42
N ARG A 265 -14.43 0.15 -25.28
CA ARG A 265 -12.99 0.44 -25.41
C ARG A 265 -12.72 1.24 -26.67
N THR A 266 -11.78 2.17 -26.59
CA THR A 266 -11.32 2.93 -27.76
C THR A 266 -10.15 2.21 -28.41
N VAL A 267 -10.25 1.93 -29.71
CA VAL A 267 -9.18 1.33 -30.50
C VAL A 267 -8.81 2.25 -31.66
N ALA A 268 -7.51 2.46 -31.84
CA ALA A 268 -6.97 3.15 -33.00
C ALA A 268 -7.05 2.24 -34.23
N ALA A 269 -7.85 2.62 -35.23
CA ALA A 269 -7.97 1.91 -36.50
C ALA A 269 -7.20 2.68 -37.60
N GLY A 270 -6.30 1.98 -38.29
CA GLY A 270 -5.50 2.54 -39.39
C GLY A 270 -4.04 2.87 -38.99
N ALA A 271 -3.21 3.15 -40.00
CA ALA A 271 -1.78 3.43 -39.84
C ALA A 271 -1.42 4.87 -40.24
N GLY A 272 -0.56 5.52 -39.45
CA GLY A 272 -0.01 6.85 -39.73
C GLY A 272 -1.02 7.99 -39.60
N LYS A 273 -1.08 8.90 -40.59
CA LYS A 273 -1.96 10.10 -40.55
C LYS A 273 -3.47 9.80 -40.74
N ARG A 274 -3.87 8.53 -40.88
CA ARG A 274 -5.27 8.10 -41.04
C ARG A 274 -5.75 7.22 -39.89
N THR A 275 -5.25 7.48 -38.68
CA THR A 275 -5.75 6.81 -37.48
C THR A 275 -7.12 7.41 -37.10
N SER A 276 -8.19 6.63 -37.24
CA SER A 276 -9.49 6.95 -36.64
C SER A 276 -9.62 6.24 -35.29
N LEU A 277 -10.30 6.87 -34.34
CA LEU A 277 -10.66 6.23 -33.07
C LEU A 277 -12.02 5.55 -33.26
N VAL A 278 -12.07 4.25 -32.98
CA VAL A 278 -13.30 3.46 -33.06
C VAL A 278 -13.63 2.94 -31.66
N LEU A 279 -14.89 3.14 -31.25
CA LEU A 279 -15.42 2.57 -30.01
C LEU A 279 -15.91 1.15 -30.30
N LEU A 280 -15.35 0.19 -29.57
CA LEU A 280 -15.78 -1.20 -29.62
C LEU A 280 -16.51 -1.54 -28.32
N PRO A 281 -17.71 -2.16 -28.38
CA PRO A 281 -18.41 -2.55 -27.18
C PRO A 281 -17.64 -3.65 -26.44
N LEU A 282 -17.72 -3.60 -25.11
CA LEU A 282 -17.21 -4.61 -24.20
C LEU A 282 -18.32 -5.61 -23.90
N ASN A 283 -17.96 -6.88 -23.74
CA ASN A 283 -18.89 -7.86 -23.18
C ASN A 283 -19.08 -7.62 -21.67
N LYS A 284 -20.06 -8.30 -21.05
CA LYS A 284 -20.37 -8.13 -19.62
C LYS A 284 -19.16 -8.37 -18.70
N THR A 285 -18.38 -9.42 -18.94
CA THR A 285 -17.19 -9.73 -18.12
C THR A 285 -16.15 -8.61 -18.19
N GLN A 286 -15.84 -8.13 -19.40
CA GLN A 286 -14.91 -7.03 -19.63
C GLN A 286 -15.40 -5.72 -19.00
N ALA A 287 -16.70 -5.45 -19.00
CA ALA A 287 -17.26 -4.27 -18.36
C ALA A 287 -17.17 -4.34 -16.83
N LEU A 288 -17.38 -5.52 -16.23
CA LEU A 288 -17.14 -5.76 -14.80
C LEU A 288 -15.67 -5.55 -14.43
N GLU A 289 -14.73 -6.05 -15.26
CA GLU A 289 -13.30 -5.80 -15.09
C GLU A 289 -12.94 -4.31 -15.25
N SER A 290 -13.56 -3.62 -16.21
CA SER A 290 -13.38 -2.18 -16.42
C SER A 290 -13.87 -1.37 -15.21
N ARG A 291 -15.04 -1.71 -14.67
CA ARG A 291 -15.61 -1.13 -13.43
C ARG A 291 -14.64 -1.29 -12.26
N ASP A 292 -14.17 -2.51 -12.01
CA ASP A 292 -13.23 -2.80 -10.93
C ASP A 292 -11.86 -2.11 -11.17
N GLY A 293 -11.42 -2.04 -12.43
CA GLY A 293 -10.21 -1.32 -12.84
C GLY A 293 -10.29 0.18 -12.56
N LEU A 294 -11.45 0.80 -12.83
CA LEU A 294 -11.72 2.20 -12.53
C LEU A 294 -11.66 2.45 -11.02
N ALA A 295 -12.34 1.62 -10.22
CA ALA A 295 -12.34 1.72 -8.76
C ALA A 295 -10.91 1.64 -8.17
N LYS A 296 -10.12 0.65 -8.61
CA LYS A 296 -8.70 0.50 -8.20
C LYS A 296 -7.86 1.72 -8.59
N SER A 297 -8.08 2.26 -9.79
CA SER A 297 -7.33 3.39 -10.32
C SER A 297 -7.65 4.69 -9.56
N LEU A 298 -8.94 4.93 -9.28
CA LEU A 298 -9.38 6.05 -8.45
C LEU A 298 -8.79 5.98 -7.05
N TYR A 299 -8.82 4.80 -6.42
CA TYR A 299 -8.24 4.62 -5.09
C TYR A 299 -6.72 4.84 -5.08
N THR A 300 -6.02 4.35 -6.10
CA THR A 300 -4.57 4.54 -6.23
C THR A 300 -4.24 6.03 -6.37
N ALA A 301 -4.94 6.75 -7.25
CA ALA A 301 -4.78 8.19 -7.42
C ALA A 301 -5.15 8.98 -6.15
N LEU A 302 -6.17 8.54 -5.42
CA LEU A 302 -6.56 9.13 -4.13
C LEU A 302 -5.46 8.94 -3.09
N PHE A 303 -4.88 7.73 -3.00
CA PHE A 303 -3.78 7.43 -2.09
C PHE A 303 -2.53 8.27 -2.41
N ASP A 304 -2.19 8.40 -3.69
CA ASP A 304 -1.14 9.30 -4.18
C ASP A 304 -1.39 10.74 -3.78
N PHE A 305 -2.62 11.22 -3.94
CA PHE A 305 -3.02 12.57 -3.56
C PHE A 305 -2.94 12.81 -2.05
N VAL A 306 -3.34 11.82 -1.23
CA VAL A 306 -3.19 11.88 0.24
C VAL A 306 -1.71 12.00 0.60
N LEU A 307 -0.84 11.19 0.00
CA LEU A 307 0.61 11.27 0.24
C LEU A 307 1.24 12.57 -0.27
N PHE A 308 0.79 13.07 -1.41
CA PHE A 308 1.19 14.39 -1.91
C PHE A 308 0.83 15.47 -0.90
N THR A 309 -0.39 15.43 -0.35
CA THR A 309 -0.89 16.38 0.63
C THR A 309 -0.12 16.32 1.94
N VAL A 310 0.19 15.11 2.41
CA VAL A 310 1.09 14.86 3.55
C VAL A 310 2.47 15.47 3.30
N ASN A 311 3.09 15.15 2.17
CA ASN A 311 4.43 15.62 1.82
C ASN A 311 4.48 17.13 1.62
N ARG A 312 3.40 17.77 1.15
CA ARG A 312 3.27 19.23 1.05
C ARG A 312 3.52 19.91 2.42
N GLN A 313 3.18 19.23 3.51
CA GLN A 313 3.23 19.76 4.88
C GLN A 313 4.46 19.29 5.65
N THR A 314 5.08 18.18 5.24
CA THR A 314 6.25 17.61 5.90
C THR A 314 7.55 17.76 5.11
N ASN A 315 7.50 18.21 3.86
CA ASN A 315 8.69 18.43 3.04
C ASN A 315 8.81 19.90 2.58
N PRO A 316 9.01 20.84 3.51
CA PRO A 316 9.21 22.24 3.15
C PRO A 316 10.53 22.41 2.39
N LYS A 317 10.60 23.43 1.52
CA LYS A 317 11.85 23.82 0.88
C LYS A 317 12.86 24.25 1.94
N HIS A 318 14.07 23.71 1.85
CA HIS A 318 15.17 24.01 2.75
C HIS A 318 16.50 23.95 1.97
N ASP A 319 17.56 24.49 2.57
CA ASP A 319 18.91 24.41 2.01
C ASP A 319 19.44 22.97 2.05
N LYS A 320 20.60 22.72 1.44
CA LYS A 320 21.18 21.36 1.39
C LYS A 320 21.27 20.74 2.80
N PRO A 321 20.68 19.55 3.02
CA PRO A 321 20.72 18.91 4.33
C PRO A 321 22.15 18.46 4.67
N ALA A 322 22.47 18.44 5.96
CA ALA A 322 23.76 17.96 6.47
C ALA A 322 23.78 16.44 6.61
N ALA A 323 22.63 15.85 6.97
CA ALA A 323 22.45 14.41 7.12
C ALA A 323 21.03 13.99 6.73
N SER A 324 20.85 12.73 6.35
CA SER A 324 19.54 12.13 6.12
C SER A 324 19.45 10.73 6.75
N ILE A 325 18.23 10.36 7.16
CA ILE A 325 17.89 9.05 7.73
C ILE A 325 16.74 8.47 6.93
N GLY A 326 16.95 7.30 6.34
CA GLY A 326 15.92 6.55 5.64
C GLY A 326 15.33 5.45 6.53
N ILE A 327 14.01 5.43 6.67
CA ILE A 327 13.26 4.39 7.39
C ILE A 327 12.42 3.64 6.36
N LEU A 328 12.72 2.36 6.18
CA LEU A 328 11.97 1.46 5.30
C LEU A 328 11.04 0.57 6.12
N ASP A 329 9.77 0.60 5.79
CA ASP A 329 8.69 -0.18 6.40
C ASP A 329 7.96 -0.91 5.27
N ILE A 330 8.21 -2.20 5.12
CA ILE A 330 7.61 -3.03 4.07
C ILE A 330 6.82 -4.17 4.68
N PHE A 331 5.96 -4.77 3.86
CA PHE A 331 5.27 -6.00 4.18
C PHE A 331 6.26 -7.10 4.59
N GLY A 332 5.89 -7.85 5.63
CA GLY A 332 6.56 -9.11 5.91
C GLY A 332 6.23 -10.15 4.83
N PHE A 333 7.01 -11.23 4.80
CA PHE A 333 6.72 -12.40 3.98
C PHE A 333 5.31 -12.95 4.29
N GLU A 334 4.50 -13.20 3.25
CA GLU A 334 3.10 -13.62 3.42
C GLU A 334 2.84 -14.98 2.79
N VAL A 335 2.13 -15.82 3.55
CA VAL A 335 1.53 -17.05 3.05
C VAL A 335 0.08 -17.06 3.53
N VAL A 336 -0.83 -16.96 2.56
CA VAL A 336 -2.28 -16.99 2.74
C VAL A 336 -2.86 -18.17 1.97
N GLU A 337 -4.16 -18.41 2.14
CA GLU A 337 -4.90 -19.50 1.49
C GLU A 337 -4.89 -19.37 -0.04
N HIS A 338 -5.09 -18.15 -0.55
CA HIS A 338 -5.02 -17.81 -1.98
C HIS A 338 -3.96 -16.73 -2.19
N ASN A 339 -2.79 -17.10 -2.74
CA ASN A 339 -1.70 -16.16 -3.01
C ASN A 339 -1.81 -15.69 -4.47
N SER A 340 -2.14 -14.42 -4.66
CA SER A 340 -2.25 -13.80 -5.98
C SER A 340 -0.91 -13.19 -6.43
N PHE A 341 -0.93 -12.48 -7.57
CA PHE A 341 0.18 -11.68 -8.05
C PHE A 341 0.71 -10.68 -7.00
N GLU A 342 -0.15 -10.10 -6.16
CA GLU A 342 0.27 -9.20 -5.09
C GLU A 342 1.17 -9.88 -4.06
N GLN A 343 0.80 -11.09 -3.61
CA GLN A 343 1.66 -11.88 -2.72
C GLN A 343 2.98 -12.27 -3.41
N LEU A 344 2.95 -12.57 -4.71
CA LEU A 344 4.15 -12.84 -5.51
C LEU A 344 5.11 -11.64 -5.44
N CYS A 345 4.62 -10.42 -5.69
CA CYS A 345 5.42 -9.19 -5.61
C CYS A 345 5.92 -8.90 -4.19
N ILE A 346 5.11 -9.12 -3.17
CA ILE A 346 5.48 -8.94 -1.76
C ILE A 346 6.61 -9.89 -1.38
N ASN A 347 6.48 -11.17 -1.70
CA ASN A 347 7.47 -12.18 -1.35
C ASN A 347 8.75 -12.02 -2.16
N TYR A 348 8.67 -11.66 -3.45
CA TYR A 348 9.84 -11.27 -4.25
C TYR A 348 10.56 -10.06 -3.66
N SER A 349 9.85 -9.02 -3.22
CA SER A 349 10.46 -7.86 -2.57
C SER A 349 11.19 -8.23 -1.28
N ASN A 350 10.64 -9.18 -0.51
CA ASN A 350 11.31 -9.74 0.68
C ASN A 350 12.59 -10.51 0.31
N GLU A 351 12.59 -11.30 -0.77
CA GLU A 351 13.81 -11.97 -1.27
C GLU A 351 14.90 -10.95 -1.61
N VAL A 352 14.57 -9.90 -2.36
CA VAL A 352 15.53 -8.84 -2.74
C VAL A 352 16.06 -8.10 -1.51
N LEU A 353 15.18 -7.81 -0.54
CA LEU A 353 15.61 -7.16 0.71
C LEU A 353 16.56 -8.07 1.51
N GLN A 354 16.25 -9.36 1.60
CA GLN A 354 17.09 -10.35 2.28
C GLN A 354 18.47 -10.45 1.63
N GLN A 355 18.54 -10.53 0.29
CA GLN A 355 19.81 -10.55 -0.44
C GLN A 355 20.65 -9.31 -0.15
N ARG A 356 20.03 -8.13 -0.19
CA ARG A 356 20.72 -6.87 0.05
C ARG A 356 21.22 -6.78 1.50
N PHE A 357 20.45 -7.31 2.45
CA PHE A 357 20.86 -7.39 3.84
C PHE A 357 22.08 -8.31 4.00
N ASP A 358 22.02 -9.52 3.44
CA ASP A 358 23.11 -10.50 3.55
C ASP A 358 24.39 -9.99 2.90
N HIS A 359 24.29 -9.40 1.69
CA HIS A 359 25.44 -8.80 1.03
C HIS A 359 26.02 -7.64 1.84
N HIS A 360 25.20 -6.73 2.35
CA HIS A 360 25.68 -5.57 3.10
C HIS A 360 26.30 -5.97 4.44
N LEU A 361 25.68 -6.92 5.16
CA LEU A 361 26.23 -7.44 6.41
C LEU A 361 27.56 -8.16 6.17
N LEU A 362 27.64 -9.00 5.14
CA LEU A 362 28.89 -9.68 4.76
C LEU A 362 29.99 -8.70 4.39
N SER A 363 29.70 -7.68 3.56
CA SER A 363 30.67 -6.65 3.20
C SER A 363 31.16 -5.88 4.43
N MET A 364 30.26 -5.47 5.32
CA MET A 364 30.63 -4.74 6.54
C MET A 364 31.54 -5.57 7.46
N GLU A 365 31.27 -6.87 7.61
CA GLU A 365 32.14 -7.74 8.43
C GLU A 365 33.48 -8.02 7.76
N GLN A 366 33.51 -8.16 6.43
CA GLN A 366 34.77 -8.27 5.69
C GLN A 366 35.62 -7.01 5.86
N ASP A 367 35.05 -5.83 5.69
CA ASP A 367 35.74 -4.55 5.87
C ASP A 367 36.31 -4.42 7.30
N LEU A 368 35.53 -4.79 8.33
CA LEU A 368 35.98 -4.79 9.72
C LEU A 368 37.18 -5.73 9.94
N TYR A 369 37.11 -6.95 9.42
CA TYR A 369 38.20 -7.91 9.57
C TYR A 369 39.43 -7.53 8.77
N GLU A 370 39.28 -6.85 7.62
CA GLU A 370 40.40 -6.28 6.88
C GLU A 370 41.07 -5.15 7.67
N ASP A 371 40.28 -4.21 8.21
CA ASP A 371 40.76 -3.10 9.03
C ASP A 371 41.47 -3.57 10.31
N GLU A 372 41.00 -4.67 10.91
CA GLU A 372 41.64 -5.30 12.09
C GLU A 372 42.81 -6.23 11.73
N GLY A 373 43.07 -6.47 10.43
CA GLY A 373 44.14 -7.35 9.96
C GLY A 373 43.90 -8.84 10.24
N LEU A 374 42.63 -9.23 10.44
CA LEU A 374 42.17 -10.59 10.76
C LEU A 374 41.68 -11.36 9.53
N LEU A 375 41.49 -10.69 8.39
CA LEU A 375 40.99 -11.33 7.18
C LEU A 375 42.07 -12.15 6.47
N ASP A 376 42.10 -13.46 6.74
CA ASP A 376 42.85 -14.42 5.93
C ASP A 376 41.98 -15.08 4.84
N LYS A 377 42.61 -15.81 3.90
CA LYS A 377 41.90 -16.46 2.79
C LYS A 377 40.93 -17.55 3.24
N ALA A 378 41.19 -18.20 4.38
CA ALA A 378 40.34 -19.26 4.90
C ALA A 378 39.07 -18.67 5.53
N LEU A 379 39.21 -17.59 6.30
CA LEU A 379 38.11 -16.83 6.86
C LEU A 379 37.27 -16.19 5.76
N GLN A 380 37.88 -15.60 4.72
CA GLN A 380 37.16 -15.03 3.58
C GLN A 380 36.34 -16.09 2.82
N ALA A 381 36.89 -17.30 2.61
CA ALA A 381 36.17 -18.41 1.99
C ALA A 381 35.03 -18.92 2.88
N SER A 382 35.28 -19.10 4.18
CA SER A 382 34.28 -19.52 5.17
C SER A 382 33.13 -18.52 5.28
N LEU A 383 33.41 -17.23 5.25
CA LEU A 383 32.39 -16.18 5.24
C LEU A 383 31.52 -16.31 3.98
N ARG A 384 32.12 -16.43 2.79
CA ARG A 384 31.34 -16.58 1.54
C ARG A 384 30.46 -17.83 1.52
N GLU A 385 30.93 -18.95 2.06
CA GLU A 385 30.18 -20.21 2.09
C GLU A 385 29.07 -20.21 3.16
N SER A 386 29.24 -19.43 4.24
CA SER A 386 28.26 -19.33 5.33
C SER A 386 27.02 -18.51 4.96
N PHE A 387 27.12 -17.58 4.01
CA PHE A 387 25.99 -16.81 3.52
C PHE A 387 25.38 -17.52 2.31
N ASN A 388 24.33 -18.31 2.57
CA ASN A 388 23.57 -18.98 1.52
C ASN A 388 22.82 -17.93 0.68
N THR A 389 23.31 -17.64 -0.53
CA THR A 389 22.74 -16.60 -1.38
C THR A 389 21.41 -17.05 -1.98
N ASN A 390 20.34 -16.28 -1.78
CA ASN A 390 19.06 -16.45 -2.46
C ASN A 390 19.06 -15.92 -3.92
N GLU A 391 20.24 -15.73 -4.51
CA GLU A 391 20.44 -15.28 -5.90
C GLU A 391 19.66 -16.12 -6.91
N GLY A 392 19.66 -17.44 -6.76
CA GLY A 392 18.92 -18.34 -7.66
C GLY A 392 17.40 -18.15 -7.60
N ILE A 393 16.87 -17.74 -6.44
CA ILE A 393 15.45 -17.43 -6.25
C ILE A 393 15.14 -16.07 -6.89
N ILE A 394 15.98 -15.06 -6.68
CA ILE A 394 15.79 -13.74 -7.31
C ILE A 394 15.87 -13.84 -8.84
N ALA A 395 16.84 -14.58 -9.35
CA ALA A 395 17.00 -14.85 -10.78
C ALA A 395 15.78 -15.55 -11.38
N LEU A 396 15.06 -16.41 -10.62
CA LEU A 396 13.80 -17.00 -11.06
C LEU A 396 12.73 -15.92 -11.35
N PHE A 397 12.72 -14.82 -10.61
CA PHE A 397 11.76 -13.73 -10.78
C PHE A 397 12.16 -12.72 -11.86
N ASP A 398 13.41 -12.24 -11.85
CA ASP A 398 13.82 -11.04 -12.59
C ASP A 398 14.88 -11.25 -13.67
N SER A 399 15.31 -12.49 -13.92
CA SER A 399 16.26 -12.77 -15.01
C SER A 399 15.71 -12.28 -16.35
N ARG A 400 16.51 -11.49 -17.06
CA ARG A 400 16.11 -10.94 -18.34
C ARG A 400 15.78 -12.06 -19.34
N GLY A 401 14.56 -12.04 -19.88
CA GLY A 401 14.08 -12.98 -20.90
C GLY A 401 13.66 -14.37 -20.40
N THR A 402 13.91 -14.70 -19.12
CA THR A 402 13.50 -16.00 -18.55
C THR A 402 12.79 -15.89 -17.21
N GLY A 403 12.94 -14.79 -16.47
CA GLY A 403 12.32 -14.61 -15.17
C GLY A 403 10.79 -14.49 -15.26
N ILE A 404 10.09 -14.95 -14.23
CA ILE A 404 8.63 -14.99 -14.16
C ILE A 404 8.01 -13.62 -14.51
N LEU A 405 8.58 -12.51 -14.02
CA LEU A 405 8.05 -11.17 -14.27
C LEU A 405 8.19 -10.78 -15.75
N HIS A 406 9.33 -11.14 -16.37
CA HIS A 406 9.57 -10.85 -17.79
C HIS A 406 8.69 -11.71 -18.71
N LEU A 407 8.42 -12.96 -18.30
CA LEU A 407 7.48 -13.84 -19.00
C LEU A 407 6.03 -13.34 -18.87
N LEU A 408 5.68 -12.78 -17.71
CA LEU A 408 4.36 -12.20 -17.47
C LEU A 408 4.13 -10.95 -18.34
N ASP A 409 5.12 -10.07 -18.43
CA ASP A 409 5.08 -8.89 -19.31
C ASP A 409 4.90 -9.29 -20.78
N GLU A 410 5.64 -10.31 -21.24
CA GLU A 410 5.54 -10.83 -22.61
C GLU A 410 4.16 -11.46 -22.87
N ALA A 411 3.68 -12.30 -21.95
CA ALA A 411 2.36 -12.93 -22.05
C ALA A 411 1.23 -11.88 -22.08
N SER A 412 1.32 -10.86 -21.23
CA SER A 412 0.34 -9.77 -21.14
C SER A 412 0.34 -8.92 -22.42
N ALA A 413 1.51 -8.58 -22.96
CA ALA A 413 1.63 -7.82 -24.20
C ALA A 413 1.06 -8.57 -25.43
N LEU A 414 1.13 -9.90 -25.43
CA LEU A 414 0.60 -10.76 -26.48
C LEU A 414 -0.89 -11.11 -26.29
N GLY A 415 -1.49 -10.77 -25.14
CA GLY A 415 -2.86 -11.14 -24.81
C GLY A 415 -3.05 -12.65 -24.61
N ASN A 416 -2.04 -13.34 -24.07
CA ASN A 416 -2.12 -14.76 -23.75
C ASN A 416 -3.05 -15.01 -22.54
N THR A 417 -3.56 -16.24 -22.43
CA THR A 417 -4.34 -16.68 -21.27
C THR A 417 -3.43 -17.08 -20.11
N ASP A 418 -3.96 -17.06 -18.89
CA ASP A 418 -3.22 -17.44 -17.68
C ASP A 418 -2.70 -18.88 -17.76
N ALA A 419 -3.48 -19.78 -18.36
CA ALA A 419 -3.07 -21.16 -18.62
C ALA A 419 -1.86 -21.25 -19.57
N ALA A 420 -1.80 -20.40 -20.60
CA ALA A 420 -0.67 -20.35 -21.53
C ALA A 420 0.58 -19.73 -20.86
N PHE A 421 0.38 -18.72 -20.01
CA PHE A 421 1.43 -18.15 -19.18
C PHE A 421 2.03 -19.20 -18.23
N LEU A 422 1.18 -19.92 -17.48
CA LEU A 422 1.59 -20.98 -16.56
C LEU A 422 2.38 -22.08 -17.30
N ALA A 423 1.92 -22.51 -18.47
CA ALA A 423 2.64 -23.49 -19.28
C ALA A 423 4.04 -23.00 -19.67
N THR A 424 4.16 -21.73 -20.06
CA THR A 424 5.43 -21.09 -20.44
C THR A 424 6.40 -21.04 -19.26
N VAL A 425 5.93 -20.61 -18.08
CA VAL A 425 6.73 -20.56 -16.84
C VAL A 425 7.26 -21.95 -16.48
N VAL A 426 6.40 -22.96 -16.48
CA VAL A 426 6.78 -24.34 -16.15
C VAL A 426 7.80 -24.89 -17.14
N THR A 427 7.60 -24.70 -18.44
CA THR A 427 8.55 -25.18 -19.47
C THR A 427 9.89 -24.48 -19.38
N LYS A 428 9.92 -23.16 -19.17
CA LYS A 428 11.16 -22.38 -19.07
C LYS A 428 11.98 -22.73 -17.83
N HIS A 429 11.32 -23.12 -16.74
CA HIS A 429 11.99 -23.40 -15.47
C HIS A 429 11.95 -24.88 -15.04
N GLU A 430 11.73 -25.82 -15.96
CA GLU A 430 11.63 -27.26 -15.65
C GLU A 430 12.85 -27.81 -14.87
N ARG A 431 14.04 -27.24 -15.11
CA ARG A 431 15.30 -27.62 -14.44
C ARG A 431 15.60 -26.84 -13.17
N SER A 432 14.79 -25.82 -12.84
CA SER A 432 15.00 -25.02 -11.63
C SER A 432 14.60 -25.80 -10.39
N THR A 433 15.44 -25.77 -9.36
CA THR A 433 15.16 -26.41 -8.06
C THR A 433 14.16 -25.59 -7.22
N TYR A 434 13.97 -24.32 -7.59
CA TYR A 434 13.20 -23.31 -6.86
C TYR A 434 11.73 -23.22 -7.27
N ILE A 435 11.31 -23.86 -8.35
CA ILE A 435 9.90 -23.88 -8.79
C ILE A 435 9.43 -25.31 -8.98
N GLN A 436 8.18 -25.57 -8.61
CA GLN A 436 7.55 -26.87 -8.78
C GLN A 436 6.15 -26.69 -9.39
N ARG A 437 5.84 -27.55 -10.36
CA ARG A 437 4.49 -27.67 -10.90
C ARG A 437 3.63 -28.54 -9.98
N GLN A 438 2.41 -28.11 -9.69
CA GLN A 438 1.42 -29.01 -9.10
C GLN A 438 0.90 -29.98 -10.19
N ARG A 439 0.94 -31.28 -9.92
CA ARG A 439 0.55 -32.34 -10.89
C ARG A 439 -0.95 -32.60 -10.97
N VAL A 440 -1.77 -31.86 -10.21
CA VAL A 440 -3.22 -32.11 -10.16
C VAL A 440 -3.86 -31.48 -11.39
N GLY A 441 -4.50 -32.32 -12.21
CA GLY A 441 -5.15 -31.91 -13.46
C GLY A 441 -6.26 -30.90 -13.19
N GLY A 442 -6.02 -29.64 -13.55
CA GLY A 442 -6.95 -28.53 -13.40
C GLY A 442 -6.45 -27.36 -12.54
N ALA A 443 -5.32 -27.48 -11.84
CA ALA A 443 -4.80 -26.40 -11.01
C ALA A 443 -4.13 -25.30 -11.85
N SER A 444 -4.58 -24.05 -11.67
CA SER A 444 -3.99 -22.81 -12.21
C SER A 444 -2.87 -22.27 -11.33
N THR A 445 -2.06 -23.15 -10.73
CA THR A 445 -1.09 -22.75 -9.70
C THR A 445 0.33 -23.23 -9.99
N PHE A 446 1.31 -22.52 -9.44
CA PHE A 446 2.71 -22.94 -9.37
C PHE A 446 3.30 -22.67 -7.99
N VAL A 447 4.27 -23.50 -7.57
CA VAL A 447 4.89 -23.38 -6.25
C VAL A 447 6.31 -22.82 -6.39
N VAL A 448 6.62 -21.76 -5.66
CA VAL A 448 7.99 -21.23 -5.53
C VAL A 448 8.54 -21.56 -4.16
N LYS A 449 9.78 -22.02 -4.11
CA LYS A 449 10.54 -22.25 -2.89
C LYS A 449 11.34 -20.99 -2.56
N HIS A 450 10.77 -20.18 -1.70
CA HIS A 450 11.40 -19.01 -1.11
C HIS A 450 12.41 -19.41 -0.03
N HIS A 451 13.25 -18.47 0.41
CA HIS A 451 14.21 -18.71 1.50
C HIS A 451 13.50 -19.09 2.81
N CYS A 452 12.32 -18.52 3.08
CA CYS A 452 11.54 -18.78 4.31
C CYS A 452 10.55 -19.95 4.20
N SER A 453 9.96 -20.21 3.03
CA SER A 453 8.87 -21.18 2.87
C SER A 453 8.65 -21.56 1.40
N GLN A 454 7.90 -22.63 1.16
CA GLN A 454 7.29 -22.85 -0.14
C GLN A 454 5.93 -22.13 -0.18
N VAL A 455 5.61 -21.50 -1.30
CA VAL A 455 4.36 -20.75 -1.48
C VAL A 455 3.75 -21.14 -2.82
N GLU A 456 2.45 -21.44 -2.80
CA GLU A 456 1.64 -21.75 -3.97
C GLU A 456 0.94 -20.48 -4.45
N TYR A 457 1.20 -20.08 -5.69
CA TYR A 457 0.63 -18.91 -6.33
C TYR A 457 -0.39 -19.29 -7.39
N ASP A 458 -1.51 -18.58 -7.42
CA ASP A 458 -2.54 -18.66 -8.45
C ASP A 458 -2.23 -17.71 -9.60
N VAL A 459 -2.48 -18.14 -10.83
CA VAL A 459 -2.33 -17.30 -12.04
C VAL A 459 -3.63 -16.59 -12.44
N ALA A 460 -4.76 -16.86 -11.79
CA ALA A 460 -6.09 -16.32 -12.10
C ALA A 460 -6.34 -14.87 -11.61
#